data_AF-A0A849VS23-F1
#
_entry.id   AF-A0A849VS23-F1
#
_cell.length_a   1.000
_cell.length_b   1.000
_cell.length_c   1.000
_cell.angle_alpha   90.00
_cell.angle_beta   90.00
_cell.angle_gamma   90.00
#
_symmetry.space_group_name_H-M   'P 1'
#
loop_
_entity.id
_entity.type
_entity.pdbx_description
1 polymer ?
#
loop_
_entity_poly.entity_id
_entity_poly.type
_entity_poly.pdbx_seq_one_letter_code
_entity_poly.pdbx_strand_id
1 'polypeptide(L)'
;MTPFGKKLRDLRGERGISQKEMAKAIGVSAAYLSALEHGNRGQPTWDKLQRIIQYFNIIWDEAEELQRLAMISDPRVTIDTGGLSPAATELANLLAITIADMDDATARELIERLKTVPKR
;
A
#
# COMPACT_ATOMS: atom_id res chain seq x y z
N MET A 1 7.21 1.90 5.00
CA MET A 1 6.17 2.79 4.44
C MET A 1 5.56 2.09 3.23
N THR A 2 4.23 2.10 3.07
CA THR A 2 3.58 1.48 1.89
C THR A 2 3.60 2.40 0.67
N PRO A 3 3.52 1.87 -0.57
CA PRO A 3 3.43 2.71 -1.77
C PRO A 3 2.28 3.73 -1.71
N PHE A 4 1.11 3.32 -1.21
CA PHE A 4 -0.03 4.21 -1.00
C PHE A 4 0.26 5.29 0.04
N GLY A 5 0.81 4.93 1.20
CA GLY A 5 1.16 5.88 2.26
C GLY A 5 2.16 6.94 1.78
N LYS A 6 3.14 6.52 0.97
CA LYS A 6 4.08 7.42 0.31
C LYS A 6 3.38 8.41 -0.61
N LYS A 7 2.58 7.92 -1.58
CA LYS A 7 1.85 8.78 -2.53
C LYS A 7 0.91 9.76 -1.82
N LEU A 8 0.26 9.32 -0.75
CA LEU A 8 -0.61 10.16 0.06
C LEU A 8 0.15 11.30 0.75
N ARG A 9 1.31 10.98 1.34
CA ARG A 9 2.20 11.96 1.98
C ARG A 9 2.76 12.96 0.97
N ASP A 10 3.15 12.48 -0.21
CA ASP A 10 3.67 13.32 -1.31
C ASP A 10 2.58 14.31 -1.78
N LEU A 11 1.38 13.83 -2.10
CA LEU A 11 0.23 14.66 -2.49
C LEU A 11 -0.12 15.72 -1.43
N ARG A 12 -0.07 15.33 -0.15
CA ARG A 12 -0.33 16.25 0.96
C ARG A 12 0.75 17.33 1.05
N GLY A 13 2.02 16.95 0.87
CA GLY A 13 3.17 17.85 0.88
C GLY A 13 3.15 18.84 -0.28
N GLU A 14 2.87 18.37 -1.50
CA GLU A 14 2.75 19.19 -2.72
C GLU A 14 1.70 20.30 -2.58
N ARG A 15 0.66 20.06 -1.79
CA ARG A 15 -0.44 21.02 -1.56
C ARG A 15 -0.31 21.82 -0.28
N GLY A 16 0.77 21.64 0.48
CA GLY A 16 1.00 22.36 1.75
C GLY A 16 -0.04 22.06 2.83
N ILE A 17 -0.69 20.89 2.77
CA ILE A 17 -1.79 20.53 3.67
C ILE A 17 -1.24 19.92 4.96
N SER A 18 -1.69 20.36 6.13
CA SER A 18 -1.32 19.69 7.36
C SER A 18 -2.07 18.36 7.53
N GLN A 19 -1.45 17.39 8.19
CA GLN A 19 -2.09 16.11 8.49
C GLN A 19 -3.39 16.27 9.29
N LYS A 20 -3.43 17.25 10.20
CA LYS A 20 -4.61 17.52 11.03
C LYS A 20 -5.78 18.05 10.19
N GLU A 21 -5.53 18.96 9.27
CA GLU A 21 -6.54 19.52 8.36
C GLU A 21 -7.12 18.45 7.45
N MET A 22 -6.24 17.68 6.80
CA MET A 22 -6.67 16.60 5.92
C MET A 22 -7.49 15.55 6.66
N ALA A 23 -7.01 15.09 7.83
CA ALA A 23 -7.72 14.10 8.64
C ALA A 23 -9.14 14.56 8.99
N LYS A 24 -9.28 15.84 9.40
CA LYS A 24 -10.59 16.45 9.66
C LYS A 24 -11.47 16.47 8.40
N ALA A 25 -10.91 16.86 7.25
CA ALA A 25 -11.67 16.99 6.01
C ALA A 25 -12.20 15.64 5.48
N ILE A 26 -11.40 14.57 5.56
CA ILE A 26 -11.81 13.23 5.13
C ILE A 26 -12.54 12.43 6.21
N GLY A 27 -12.77 13.03 7.39
CA GLY A 27 -13.54 12.42 8.48
C GLY A 27 -12.85 11.23 9.15
N VAL A 28 -11.53 11.31 9.36
CA VAL A 28 -10.74 10.30 10.08
C VAL A 28 -9.94 10.95 11.21
N SER A 29 -9.42 10.13 12.14
CA SER A 29 -8.51 10.66 13.16
C SER A 29 -7.14 11.00 12.57
N ALA A 30 -6.46 12.01 13.14
CA ALA A 30 -5.08 12.33 12.75
C ALA A 30 -4.13 11.12 12.95
N ALA A 31 -4.37 10.31 13.98
CA ALA A 31 -3.64 9.07 14.22
C ALA A 31 -3.87 8.03 13.10
N TYR A 32 -5.10 7.90 12.59
CA TYR A 32 -5.38 7.01 11.45
C TYR A 32 -4.64 7.48 10.19
N LEU A 33 -4.72 8.77 9.85
CA LEU A 33 -4.03 9.31 8.69
C LEU A 33 -2.51 9.16 8.82
N SER A 34 -1.97 9.38 10.02
CA SER A 34 -0.55 9.14 10.29
C SER A 34 -0.14 7.69 10.13
N ALA A 35 -0.91 6.75 10.70
CA ALA A 35 -0.64 5.33 10.53
C ALA A 35 -0.70 4.92 9.05
N LEU A 36 -1.62 5.50 8.28
CA LEU A 36 -1.77 5.25 6.85
C LEU A 36 -0.57 5.77 6.04
N GLU A 37 -0.15 7.03 6.25
CA GLU A 37 1.02 7.63 5.58
C GLU A 37 2.33 6.87 5.88
N HIS A 38 2.50 6.35 7.09
CA HIS A 38 3.71 5.63 7.48
C HIS A 38 3.67 4.12 7.16
N GLY A 39 2.53 3.60 6.65
CA GLY A 39 2.38 2.18 6.34
C GLY A 39 2.11 1.29 7.54
N ASN A 40 1.67 1.85 8.67
CA ASN A 40 1.26 1.13 9.88
C ASN A 40 -0.24 0.79 9.89
N ARG A 41 -0.97 1.14 8.82
CA ARG A 41 -2.39 0.82 8.64
C ARG A 41 -2.59 0.01 7.37
N GLY A 42 -3.49 -0.97 7.48
CA GLY A 42 -4.00 -1.74 6.33
C GLY A 42 -4.76 -0.89 5.33
N GLN A 43 -5.19 -1.55 4.26
CA GLN A 43 -5.87 -0.91 3.14
C GLN A 43 -7.04 -0.04 3.63
N PRO A 44 -7.16 1.21 3.12
CA PRO A 44 -8.32 2.03 3.44
C PRO A 44 -9.58 1.37 2.88
N THR A 45 -10.70 1.51 3.58
CA THR A 45 -12.01 1.11 3.05
C THR A 45 -12.36 1.96 1.82
N TRP A 46 -13.20 1.44 0.93
CA TRP A 46 -13.63 2.16 -0.27
C TRP A 46 -14.14 3.57 0.02
N ASP A 47 -15.00 3.74 1.04
CA ASP A 47 -15.48 5.06 1.49
C ASP A 47 -14.35 6.02 1.84
N LYS A 48 -13.30 5.57 2.56
CA LYS A 48 -12.17 6.42 2.93
C LYS A 48 -11.33 6.79 1.73
N LEU A 49 -11.12 5.84 0.82
CA LEU A 49 -10.42 6.07 -0.43
C LEU A 49 -11.15 7.08 -1.32
N GLN A 50 -12.47 6.98 -1.44
CA GLN A 50 -13.28 7.96 -2.17
C GLN A 50 -13.18 9.36 -1.56
N ARG A 51 -13.25 9.49 -0.23
CA ARG A 51 -13.06 10.79 0.44
C ARG A 51 -11.69 11.39 0.18
N ILE A 52 -10.64 10.57 0.14
CA ILE A 52 -9.27 11.00 -0.22
C ILE A 52 -9.23 11.50 -1.67
N ILE A 53 -9.77 10.74 -2.63
CA ILE A 53 -9.82 11.12 -4.05
C ILE A 53 -10.58 12.44 -4.23
N GLN A 54 -11.74 12.57 -3.60
CA GLN A 54 -12.57 13.78 -3.61
C GLN A 54 -11.85 14.97 -2.97
N TYR A 55 -11.21 14.76 -1.82
CA TYR A 55 -10.47 15.82 -1.12
C TYR A 55 -9.33 16.39 -1.97
N PHE A 56 -8.63 15.53 -2.71
CA PHE A 56 -7.60 15.97 -3.64
C PHE A 56 -8.15 16.37 -5.01
N ASN A 57 -9.46 16.30 -5.27
CA ASN A 57 -10.04 16.57 -6.59
C ASN A 57 -9.31 15.83 -7.72
N ILE A 58 -8.92 14.58 -7.46
CA ILE A 58 -8.20 13.73 -8.39
C ILE A 58 -9.21 13.02 -9.30
N ILE A 59 -8.90 12.93 -10.59
CA ILE A 59 -9.77 12.38 -11.63
C ILE A 59 -9.00 11.42 -12.54
N TRP A 60 -9.73 10.57 -13.27
CA TRP A 60 -9.20 9.67 -14.31
C TRP A 60 -8.02 8.80 -13.82
N ASP A 61 -6.96 8.72 -14.62
CA ASP A 61 -5.78 7.87 -14.42
C ASP A 61 -5.13 8.03 -13.05
N GLU A 62 -5.13 9.25 -12.48
CA GLU A 62 -4.54 9.47 -11.16
C GLU A 62 -5.41 8.87 -10.04
N ALA A 63 -6.75 8.86 -10.21
CA ALA A 63 -7.65 8.19 -9.28
C ALA A 63 -7.48 6.68 -9.37
N GLU A 64 -7.37 6.14 -10.58
CA GLU A 64 -7.11 4.71 -10.83
C GLU A 64 -5.77 4.28 -10.23
N GLU A 65 -4.72 5.07 -10.41
CA GLU A 65 -3.41 4.79 -9.82
C GLU A 65 -3.47 4.80 -8.29
N LEU A 66 -4.13 5.80 -7.69
CA LEU A 66 -4.29 5.87 -6.24
C LEU A 66 -5.07 4.67 -5.69
N GLN A 67 -6.10 4.21 -6.42
CA GLN A 67 -6.83 3.00 -6.08
C GLN A 67 -5.96 1.74 -6.17
N ARG A 68 -5.21 1.59 -7.27
CA ARG A 68 -4.27 0.48 -7.45
C ARG A 68 -3.25 0.43 -6.33
N LEU A 69 -2.66 1.58 -5.97
CA LEU A 69 -1.71 1.69 -4.86
C LEU A 69 -2.35 1.28 -3.53
N ALA A 70 -3.58 1.71 -3.25
CA ALA A 70 -4.30 1.32 -2.04
C ALA A 70 -4.51 -0.21 -1.98
N MET A 71 -4.90 -0.83 -3.10
CA MET A 71 -5.14 -2.27 -3.20
C MET A 71 -3.89 -3.14 -3.02
N ILE A 72 -2.70 -2.61 -3.29
CA ILE A 72 -1.43 -3.34 -3.09
C ILE A 72 -0.73 -2.97 -1.77
N SER A 73 -1.30 -2.04 -0.99
CA SER A 73 -0.67 -1.47 0.20
C SER A 73 -1.26 -2.03 1.50
N ASP A 74 -1.23 -3.35 1.64
CA ASP A 74 -1.44 -3.99 2.94
C ASP A 74 -0.08 -4.31 3.61
N PRO A 75 0.26 -3.68 4.74
CA PRO A 75 1.51 -3.97 5.44
C PRO A 75 1.53 -5.33 6.15
N ARG A 76 0.38 -6.02 6.28
CA ARG A 76 0.30 -7.34 6.88
C ARG A 76 -0.43 -8.30 5.95
N VAL A 77 0.33 -8.88 5.01
CA VAL A 77 -0.17 -9.89 4.10
C VAL A 77 -0.10 -11.28 4.72
N THR A 78 -1.14 -12.09 4.53
CA THR A 78 -1.15 -13.52 4.84
C THR A 78 -1.03 -14.30 3.53
N ILE A 79 -0.06 -15.22 3.44
CA ILE A 79 0.11 -16.11 2.28
C ILE A 79 -0.38 -17.51 2.70
N ASP A 80 -1.52 -17.94 2.17
CA ASP A 80 -2.03 -19.29 2.40
C ASP A 80 -1.38 -20.28 1.44
N THR A 81 -0.60 -21.21 1.99
CA THR A 81 0.10 -22.24 1.23
C THR A 81 -0.57 -23.62 1.34
N GLY A 82 -1.76 -23.71 1.95
CA GLY A 82 -2.54 -24.93 2.08
C GLY A 82 -2.86 -25.55 0.72
N GLY A 83 -2.45 -26.81 0.52
CA GLY A 83 -2.69 -27.53 -0.75
C GLY A 83 -1.81 -27.08 -1.92
N LEU A 84 -0.84 -26.18 -1.71
CA LEU A 84 0.14 -25.80 -2.73
C LEU A 84 1.35 -26.76 -2.76
N SER A 85 2.20 -26.61 -3.79
CA SER A 85 3.44 -27.40 -3.92
C SER A 85 4.45 -27.05 -2.82
N PRO A 86 5.34 -27.99 -2.41
CA PRO A 86 6.40 -27.72 -1.43
C PRO A 86 7.24 -26.48 -1.75
N ALA A 87 7.59 -26.27 -3.02
CA ALA A 87 8.36 -25.11 -3.46
C ALA A 87 7.66 -23.76 -3.21
N ALA A 88 6.33 -23.72 -3.31
CA ALA A 88 5.54 -22.51 -3.03
C ALA A 88 5.55 -22.18 -1.53
N THR A 89 5.43 -23.21 -0.68
CA THR A 89 5.54 -23.07 0.78
C THR A 89 6.94 -22.61 1.21
N GLU A 90 7.99 -23.20 0.64
CA GLU A 90 9.37 -22.81 0.90
C GLU A 90 9.62 -21.35 0.52
N LEU A 91 9.18 -20.91 -0.66
CA LEU A 91 9.28 -19.52 -1.09
C LEU A 91 8.60 -18.57 -0.10
N ALA A 92 7.37 -18.87 0.32
CA ALA A 92 6.63 -18.03 1.27
C ALA A 92 7.36 -17.92 2.62
N ASN A 93 7.89 -19.03 3.13
CA ASN A 93 8.63 -19.05 4.39
C ASN A 93 9.95 -18.28 4.31
N LEU A 94 10.72 -18.46 3.23
CA LEU A 94 11.96 -17.73 3.00
C LEU A 94 11.69 -16.22 2.95
N LEU A 95 10.69 -15.79 2.17
CA LEU A 95 10.28 -14.39 2.13
C LEU A 95 9.91 -13.88 3.52
N ALA A 96 9.11 -14.62 4.29
CA ALA A 96 8.71 -14.20 5.64
C ALA A 96 9.90 -13.98 6.59
N ILE A 97 10.96 -14.79 6.46
CA ILE A 97 12.17 -14.70 7.28
C ILE A 97 13.06 -13.54 6.82
N THR A 98 13.25 -13.35 5.51
CA THR A 98 14.28 -12.44 4.97
C THR A 98 13.77 -11.05 4.60
N ILE A 99 12.45 -10.82 4.56
CA ILE A 99 11.88 -9.57 4.01
C ILE A 99 12.35 -8.30 4.73
N ALA A 100 12.63 -8.37 6.04
CA ALA A 100 13.05 -7.21 6.83
C ALA A 100 14.50 -6.76 6.54
N ASP A 101 15.35 -7.71 6.14
CA ASP A 101 16.78 -7.47 5.86
C ASP A 101 17.06 -7.28 4.37
N MET A 102 16.03 -7.44 3.53
CA MET A 102 16.13 -7.30 2.08
C MET A 102 16.30 -5.84 1.67
N ASP A 103 17.28 -5.56 0.80
CA ASP A 103 17.46 -4.22 0.25
C ASP A 103 16.47 -3.91 -0.89
N ASP A 104 16.36 -2.61 -1.21
CA ASP A 104 15.45 -2.11 -2.24
C ASP A 104 15.75 -2.70 -3.64
N ALA A 105 17.02 -3.00 -3.94
CA ALA A 105 17.42 -3.52 -5.25
C ALA A 105 16.91 -4.96 -5.44
N THR A 106 17.15 -5.82 -4.46
CA THR A 106 16.68 -7.20 -4.44
C THR A 106 15.16 -7.27 -4.43
N ALA A 107 14.50 -6.41 -3.63
CA ALA A 107 13.05 -6.34 -3.59
C ALA A 107 12.45 -6.00 -4.97
N ARG A 108 13.04 -5.05 -5.70
CA ARG A 108 12.59 -4.69 -7.05
C ARG A 108 12.76 -5.83 -8.04
N GLU A 109 13.87 -6.56 -8.00
CA GLU A 109 14.08 -7.73 -8.86
C GLU A 109 13.00 -8.79 -8.65
N LEU A 110 12.71 -9.12 -7.39
CA LEU A 110 11.67 -10.10 -7.05
C LEU A 110 10.27 -9.61 -7.46
N ILE A 111 9.97 -8.31 -7.29
CA ILE A 111 8.70 -7.72 -7.75
C ILE A 111 8.53 -7.95 -9.26
N GLU A 112 9.55 -7.66 -10.07
CA GLU A 112 9.47 -7.86 -11.52
C GLU A 112 9.34 -9.34 -11.87
N ARG A 113 10.08 -10.22 -11.19
CA ARG A 113 9.94 -11.66 -11.39
C ARG A 113 8.52 -12.15 -11.09
N LEU A 114 7.92 -11.70 -9.99
CA LEU A 114 6.56 -12.08 -9.60
C LEU A 114 5.49 -11.53 -10.56
N LYS A 115 5.67 -10.33 -11.13
CA LYS A 115 4.76 -9.79 -12.15
C LYS A 115 4.71 -10.63 -13.44
N THR A 116 5.77 -11.37 -13.74
CA THR A 116 5.83 -12.26 -14.91
C THR A 116 5.19 -13.63 -14.70
N VAL A 117 4.81 -13.97 -13.45
CA VAL A 117 4.16 -15.26 -13.16
C VAL A 117 2.78 -15.28 -13.84
N PRO A 118 2.45 -16.32 -14.64
CA PRO A 118 1.15 -16.43 -15.28
C PRO A 118 0.02 -16.41 -14.23
N LYS A 119 -0.98 -15.55 -14.44
CA LYS A 119 -2.22 -15.60 -13.65
C LYS A 119 -2.99 -16.85 -14.04
N ARG A 120 -3.28 -17.71 -13.06
CA ARG A 120 -4.20 -18.84 -13.23
C ARG A 120 -5.64 -18.37 -13.33
#